data_AF-A0A7V7FXI2-F1
#
_entry.id   AF-A0A7V7FXI2-F1
#
_cell.length_a   1.000
_cell.length_b   1.000
_cell.length_c   1.000
_cell.angle_alpha   90.00
_cell.angle_beta   90.00
_cell.angle_gamma   90.00
#
_symmetry.space_group_name_H-M   'P 1'
#
loop_
_entity.id
_entity.type
_entity.pdbx_description
1 polymer ?
#
loop_
_entity_poly.entity_id
_entity_poly.type
_entity_poly.pdbx_seq_one_letter_code
_entity_poly.pdbx_strand_id
1 'polypeptide(L)'
;MTIQATSPAPRFKAVERIQLGNRLLRRREVELKTGKSRSAIYESIRQGTFPAPVPIGENSVAWLEEEIDGWIAERLAERNSTLANAQSRPSFSQYAQEARA
;
A
#
# COMPACT_ATOMS: atom_id res chain seq x y z
N MET A 1 -44.07 -9.41 -36.94
CA MET A 1 -42.93 -10.33 -36.76
C MET A 1 -42.00 -9.72 -35.74
N THR A 2 -41.90 -10.29 -34.54
CA THR A 2 -40.98 -9.80 -33.50
C THR A 2 -40.05 -10.96 -33.14
N ILE A 3 -38.78 -10.85 -33.53
CA ILE A 3 -37.75 -11.81 -33.15
C ILE A 3 -37.32 -11.52 -31.70
N GLN A 4 -37.54 -12.48 -30.79
CA GLN A 4 -36.94 -12.42 -29.47
C GLN A 4 -35.47 -12.84 -29.58
N ALA A 5 -34.56 -11.92 -29.23
CA ALA A 5 -33.16 -12.24 -29.05
C ALA A 5 -33.00 -13.16 -27.84
N THR A 6 -32.73 -14.44 -28.08
CA THR A 6 -32.23 -15.34 -27.03
C THR A 6 -30.81 -14.91 -26.67
N SER A 7 -30.66 -14.25 -25.53
CA SER A 7 -29.34 -13.92 -24.97
C SER A 7 -28.73 -15.21 -24.42
N PRO A 8 -27.57 -15.68 -24.92
CA PRO A 8 -26.96 -16.90 -24.42
C PRO A 8 -26.51 -16.71 -22.97
N ALA A 9 -26.80 -17.72 -22.13
CA ALA A 9 -26.37 -17.76 -20.74
C ALA A 9 -24.84 -17.58 -20.65
N PRO A 10 -24.34 -16.77 -19.69
CA PRO A 10 -22.91 -16.53 -19.55
C PRO A 10 -22.21 -17.85 -19.19
N ARG A 11 -21.31 -18.32 -20.07
CA ARG A 11 -20.50 -19.54 -19.85
C ARG A 11 -19.46 -19.39 -18.74
N PHE A 12 -19.33 -18.20 -18.16
CA PHE A 12 -18.41 -17.88 -17.08
C PHE A 12 -19.20 -17.42 -15.86
N LYS A 13 -18.72 -17.79 -14.66
CA LYS A 13 -19.29 -17.27 -13.40
C LYS A 13 -19.29 -15.75 -13.47
N ALA A 14 -20.41 -15.13 -13.10
CA ALA A 14 -20.48 -13.69 -12.89
C ALA A 14 -19.49 -13.34 -11.75
N VAL A 15 -18.32 -12.86 -12.13
CA VAL A 15 -17.33 -12.34 -11.18
C VAL A 15 -17.89 -11.02 -10.68
N GLU A 16 -17.99 -10.87 -9.36
CA GLU A 16 -18.30 -9.59 -8.72
C GLU A 16 -17.33 -8.56 -9.31
N ARG A 17 -17.86 -7.46 -9.90
CA ARG A 17 -17.01 -6.41 -10.44
C ARG A 17 -16.30 -5.76 -9.26
N ILE A 18 -15.15 -6.31 -8.90
CA ILE A 18 -14.19 -5.61 -8.05
C ILE A 18 -13.90 -4.33 -8.82
N GLN A 19 -14.01 -3.16 -8.17
CA GLN A 19 -13.54 -1.91 -8.75
C GLN A 19 -12.01 -1.98 -8.90
N LEU A 20 -11.52 -2.71 -9.91
CA LEU A 20 -10.12 -2.68 -10.32
C LEU A 20 -9.90 -1.41 -11.14
N GLY A 21 -9.94 -0.26 -10.45
CA GLY A 21 -9.22 0.93 -10.91
C GLY A 21 -7.71 0.74 -10.85
N ASN A 22 -7.25 -0.38 -10.26
CA ASN A 22 -5.90 -0.54 -9.77
C ASN A 22 -5.22 -1.71 -10.49
N ARG A 23 -4.11 -1.36 -11.13
CA ARG A 23 -3.27 -2.27 -11.90
C ARG A 23 -2.60 -3.27 -10.97
N LEU A 24 -2.38 -4.49 -11.45
CA LEU A 24 -1.53 -5.45 -10.75
C LEU A 24 -0.07 -5.15 -11.07
N LEU A 25 0.71 -4.86 -10.03
CA LEU A 25 2.13 -4.59 -10.12
C LEU A 25 2.93 -5.88 -9.98
N ARG A 26 3.81 -6.16 -10.93
CA ARG A 26 4.81 -7.23 -10.78
C ARG A 26 5.89 -6.81 -9.78
N ARG A 27 6.61 -7.79 -9.22
CA ARG A 27 7.72 -7.56 -8.27
C ARG A 27 8.66 -6.42 -8.69
N ARG A 28 9.08 -6.38 -9.95
CA ARG A 28 9.98 -5.34 -10.48
C ARG A 28 9.38 -3.93 -10.35
N GLU A 29 8.09 -3.79 -10.58
CA GLU A 29 7.39 -2.50 -10.47
C GLU A 29 7.23 -2.09 -9.01
N VAL A 30 6.96 -3.05 -8.12
CA VAL A 30 6.95 -2.81 -6.68
C VAL A 30 8.32 -2.37 -6.18
N GLU A 31 9.41 -2.99 -6.65
CA GLU A 31 10.79 -2.58 -6.33
C GLU A 31 11.07 -1.13 -6.79
N LEU A 32 10.63 -0.77 -8.00
CA LEU A 32 10.79 0.59 -8.52
C LEU A 32 9.95 1.62 -7.74
N LYS A 33 8.71 1.26 -7.36
CA LYS A 33 7.77 2.16 -6.69
C LYS A 33 8.13 2.39 -5.22
N THR A 34 8.55 1.33 -4.53
CA THR A 34 8.89 1.38 -3.09
C THR A 34 10.37 1.67 -2.83
N GLY A 35 11.23 1.50 -3.82
CA GLY A 35 12.69 1.57 -3.66
C GLY A 35 13.29 0.44 -2.81
N LYS A 36 12.48 -0.54 -2.39
CA LYS A 36 12.94 -1.70 -1.61
C LYS A 36 13.53 -2.75 -2.52
N SER A 37 14.62 -3.37 -2.07
CA SER A 37 15.16 -4.57 -2.74
C SER A 37 14.20 -5.75 -2.58
N ARG A 38 14.30 -6.72 -3.49
CA ARG A 38 13.61 -8.01 -3.38
C ARG A 38 13.66 -8.62 -1.99
N SER A 39 14.84 -8.72 -1.38
CA SER A 39 15.01 -9.36 -0.07
C SER A 39 14.28 -8.58 1.02
N ALA A 40 14.37 -7.25 1.00
CA ALA A 40 13.67 -6.39 1.95
C ALA A 40 12.14 -6.50 1.81
N ILE A 41 11.62 -6.65 0.59
CA ILE A 41 10.18 -6.90 0.37
C ILE A 41 9.76 -8.21 1.03
N TYR A 42 10.46 -9.32 0.75
CA TYR A 42 10.10 -10.62 1.35
C TYR A 42 10.32 -10.67 2.86
N GLU A 43 11.31 -9.96 3.40
CA GLU A 43 11.49 -9.81 4.84
C GLU A 43 10.35 -9.01 5.47
N SER A 44 9.94 -7.91 4.84
CA SER A 44 8.82 -7.09 5.32
C SER A 44 7.49 -7.86 5.25
N ILE A 45 7.32 -8.74 4.24
CA ILE A 45 6.17 -9.66 4.16
C ILE A 45 6.22 -10.67 5.32
N ARG A 46 7.38 -11.24 5.65
CA ARG A 46 7.53 -12.15 6.79
C ARG A 46 7.25 -11.47 8.13
N GLN A 47 7.57 -10.18 8.24
CA GLN A 47 7.27 -9.36 9.42
C GLN A 47 5.81 -8.89 9.48
N GLY A 48 5.02 -9.09 8.42
CA GLY A 48 3.63 -8.62 8.33
C GLY A 48 3.50 -7.11 8.10
N THR A 49 4.59 -6.43 7.74
CA THR A 49 4.64 -4.96 7.58
C THR A 49 4.54 -4.53 6.12
N PHE A 50 4.28 -5.46 5.20
CA PHE A 50 4.16 -5.20 3.77
C PHE A 50 3.03 -6.06 3.19
N PRO A 51 2.25 -5.54 2.23
CA PRO A 51 1.12 -6.26 1.67
C PRO A 51 1.52 -7.61 1.06
N ALA A 52 0.63 -8.59 1.25
CA ALA A 52 0.85 -9.94 0.79
C ALA A 52 0.76 -10.02 -0.74
N PRO A 53 1.61 -10.84 -1.40
CA PRO A 53 1.51 -11.05 -2.84
C PRO A 53 0.27 -11.87 -3.20
N VAL A 54 -0.40 -11.47 -4.28
CA VAL A 54 -1.45 -12.23 -4.94
C VAL A 54 -0.81 -13.18 -5.98
N PRO A 55 -0.99 -14.51 -5.85
CA PRO A 55 -0.54 -15.46 -6.87
C PRO A 55 -1.44 -15.35 -8.10
N ILE A 56 -0.82 -15.11 -9.26
CA ILE A 56 -1.51 -14.97 -10.56
C ILE A 56 -1.16 -16.09 -11.55
N GLY A 57 -0.24 -16.98 -11.15
CA GLY A 57 0.15 -18.18 -11.90
C GLY A 57 1.14 -19.00 -11.09
N GLU A 58 1.55 -20.15 -11.64
CA GLU A 58 2.37 -21.16 -10.94
C GLU A 58 3.64 -20.60 -10.30
N ASN A 59 4.34 -19.70 -11.01
CA ASN A 59 5.56 -19.04 -10.53
C ASN A 59 5.46 -17.51 -10.59
N SER A 60 4.23 -16.99 -10.56
CA SER A 60 3.96 -15.58 -10.80
C SER A 60 3.14 -14.97 -9.70
N VAL A 61 3.69 -13.92 -9.09
CA VAL A 61 3.02 -13.10 -8.08
C VAL A 61 2.89 -11.65 -8.55
N ALA A 62 1.86 -10.98 -8.06
CA ALA A 62 1.62 -9.56 -8.23
C ALA A 62 1.07 -8.95 -6.94
N TRP A 63 1.09 -7.61 -6.87
CA TRP A 63 0.47 -6.84 -5.80
C TRP A 63 -0.57 -5.92 -6.40
N LEU A 64 -1.62 -5.60 -5.67
CA LEU A 64 -2.52 -4.52 -6.09
C LEU A 64 -1.79 -3.19 -5.95
N GLU A 65 -1.84 -2.37 -6.99
CA GLU A 65 -1.26 -1.03 -6.95
C GLU A 65 -1.81 -0.20 -5.77
N GLU A 66 -3.10 -0.35 -5.46
CA GLU A 66 -3.73 0.32 -4.31
C GLU A 66 -3.05 -0.01 -2.98
N GLU A 67 -2.77 -1.30 -2.75
CA GLU A 67 -2.18 -1.74 -1.49
C GLU A 67 -0.77 -1.17 -1.33
N ILE A 68 -0.02 -1.09 -2.43
CA ILE A 68 1.31 -0.48 -2.44
C ILE A 68 1.23 1.03 -2.19
N ASP A 69 0.29 1.72 -2.85
CA ASP A 69 0.10 3.16 -2.65
C ASP A 69 -0.37 3.49 -1.23
N GLY A 70 -1.31 2.70 -0.69
CA GLY A 70 -1.75 2.79 0.70
C GLY A 70 -0.60 2.61 1.67
N TRP A 71 0.21 1.56 1.48
CA TRP A 71 1.39 1.32 2.29
C TRP A 71 2.40 2.48 2.26
N ILE A 72 2.64 3.08 1.08
CA ILE A 72 3.51 4.26 0.95
C ILE A 72 2.92 5.45 1.73
N ALA A 73 1.61 5.68 1.61
CA ALA A 73 0.92 6.76 2.32
C ALA A 73 1.00 6.59 3.84
N GLU A 74 0.83 5.37 4.36
CA GLU A 74 1.00 5.04 5.78
C GLU A 74 2.42 5.39 6.26
N ARG A 75 3.47 5.01 5.51
CA ARG A 75 4.85 5.37 5.85
C ARG A 75 5.11 6.86 5.86
N LEU A 76 4.51 7.60 4.93
CA LEU A 76 4.60 9.05 4.92
C LEU A 76 3.88 9.66 6.13
N ALA A 77 2.73 9.13 6.52
CA ALA A 77 1.99 9.57 7.69
C ALA A 77 2.76 9.29 9.00
N GLU A 78 3.36 8.10 9.15
CA GLU A 78 4.24 7.74 10.28
C GLU A 78 5.42 8.71 10.41
N ARG A 79 6.11 9.00 9.30
CA ARG A 79 7.22 9.95 9.25
C ARG A 79 6.75 11.36 9.66
N ASN A 80 5.64 11.83 9.10
CA ASN A 80 5.09 13.15 9.41
C ASN A 80 4.69 13.26 10.88
N SER A 81 4.08 12.23 11.44
CA SER A 81 3.70 12.16 12.86
C SER A 81 4.93 12.20 13.76
N THR A 82 5.99 11.47 13.40
CA THR A 82 7.27 11.49 14.14
C THR A 82 7.90 12.89 14.15
N LEU A 83 7.87 13.59 13.02
CA LEU A 83 8.40 14.95 12.90
C LEU A 83 7.57 15.96 13.70
N ALA A 84 6.24 15.86 13.68
CA ALA A 84 5.36 16.72 14.46
C ALA A 84 5.58 16.55 15.98
N ASN A 85 5.76 15.30 16.43
CA ASN A 85 6.09 15.01 17.83
C ASN A 85 7.45 15.57 18.24
N ALA A 86 8.45 15.54 17.35
CA ALA A 86 9.76 16.12 17.61
C ALA A 86 9.73 17.65 17.73
N GLN A 87 8.90 18.34 16.94
CA GLN A 87 8.73 19.80 17.00
C GLN A 87 7.98 20.28 18.26
N SER A 88 7.19 19.42 18.87
CA SER A 88 6.42 19.72 20.09
C SER A 88 7.23 19.57 21.39
N ARG A 89 8.51 19.17 21.32
CA ARG A 89 9.37 19.14 22.51
C ARG A 89 9.65 20.58 22.96
N PRO A 90 9.32 20.95 24.21
CA PRO A 90 9.57 22.30 24.70
C PRO A 90 11.07 22.61 24.59
N SER A 91 11.37 23.68 23.86
CA SER A 91 12.72 24.21 23.71
C SER A 91 13.31 24.49 25.10
N PHE A 92 14.48 23.92 25.38
CA PHE A 92 15.18 24.04 26.66
C PHE A 92 15.59 25.49 27.02
N SER A 93 15.31 26.46 26.14
CA SER A 93 15.59 27.88 26.33
C SER A 93 14.72 28.57 27.38
N GLN A 94 13.62 27.95 27.85
CA GLN A 94 12.77 28.55 28.89
C GLN A 94 13.29 28.38 30.32
N TYR A 95 14.28 27.51 30.57
CA TYR A 95 14.80 27.25 31.92
C TYR A 95 15.89 28.23 32.40
N ALA A 96 16.30 29.21 31.58
CA ALA A 96 17.40 30.09 31.90
C ALA A 96 17.02 31.38 32.68
N GLN A 97 15.73 31.65 32.90
CA GLN A 97 15.29 32.92 33.53
C GLN A 97 14.83 32.81 34.99
N GLU A 98 14.61 31.62 35.55
CA GLU A 98 14.08 31.47 36.93
C GLU A 98 15.15 31.29 38.03
N ALA A 99 16.45 31.31 37.70
CA ALA A 99 17.53 31.19 38.69
C ALA A 99 18.00 32.55 39.28
N ARG A 100 17.17 33.59 39.19
CA ARG A 100 17.41 34.91 39.81
C ARG A 100 16.16 35.39 40.54
N ALA A 101 15.88 34.81 41.69
CA ALA A 101 15.02 35.37 42.73
C ALA A 101 15.60 35.01 44.09
#